data_AF-A0A6L9QTG9-F1
#
_entry.id   AF-A0A6L9QTG9-F1
#
_cell.length_a   1.000
_cell.length_b   1.000
_cell.length_c   1.000
_cell.angle_alpha   90.00
_cell.angle_beta   90.00
_cell.angle_gamma   90.00
#
_symmetry.space_group_name_H-M   'P 1'
#
loop_
_entity.id
_entity.type
_entity.pdbx_description
1 polymer ?
#
loop_
_entity_poly.entity_id
_entity_poly.type
_entity_poly.pdbx_seq_one_letter_code
_entity_poly.pdbx_strand_id
1 'polypeptide(L)' 'MIARPEGGPRVVVGVDDSAGARCALSWAIGAARLRRLPLLVAHA' A
#
# COMPACT_ATOMS: atom_id res chain seq x y z
N MET A 1 4.20 -1.92 -19.48
CA MET A 1 3.97 -3.18 -18.73
C MET A 1 4.33 -2.89 -17.28
N ILE A 2 3.37 -2.92 -16.34
CA ILE A 2 3.68 -2.78 -14.90
C ILE A 2 4.18 -4.16 -14.46
N ALA A 3 5.49 -4.31 -14.28
CA ALA A 3 6.06 -5.53 -13.75
C ALA A 3 5.50 -5.79 -12.35
N ARG A 4 5.09 -7.03 -12.07
CA ARG A 4 4.64 -7.40 -10.73
C ARG A 4 5.90 -7.47 -9.86
N PRO A 5 6.00 -6.69 -8.78
CA PRO A 5 7.18 -6.72 -7.93
C PRO A 5 7.38 -8.12 -7.36
N GLU A 6 8.61 -8.60 -7.39
CA GLU A 6 9.00 -9.92 -6.90
C GLU A 6 8.62 -10.08 -5.41
N GLY A 7 8.14 -11.28 -5.07
CA GLY A 7 7.73 -11.69 -3.73
C GLY A 7 6.21 -11.69 -3.52
N GLY A 8 5.78 -12.52 -2.56
CA GLY A 8 4.39 -12.95 -2.35
C GLY A 8 3.32 -11.87 -2.10
N PRO A 9 2.11 -12.30 -1.73
CA PRO A 9 0.95 -11.42 -1.57
C PRO A 9 1.24 -10.27 -0.59
N ARG A 10 0.82 -9.06 -0.97
CA ARG A 10 1.02 -7.83 -0.18
C ARG A 10 -0.06 -6.80 -0.51
N VAL A 11 -0.25 -5.84 0.38
CA VAL A 11 -1.00 -4.62 0.10
C VAL A 11 -0.01 -3.56 -0.34
N VAL A 12 -0.31 -2.83 -1.42
CA VAL A 12 0.52 -1.72 -1.90
C VAL A 12 -0.32 -0.44 -1.86
N VAL A 13 0.27 0.65 -1.39
CA VAL A 13 -0.36 1.97 -1.37
C VAL A 13 0.64 3.03 -1.86
N GLY A 14 0.19 3.87 -2.80
CA GLY A 14 0.90 5.06 -3.22
C GLY A 14 0.60 6.22 -2.28
N VAL A 15 1.62 7.01 -1.93
CA VAL A 15 1.49 8.21 -1.09
C VAL A 15 2.22 9.39 -1.70
N ASP A 16 1.59 10.55 -1.64
CA ASP A 16 2.13 11.87 -1.96
C ASP A 16 1.76 12.83 -0.80
N ASP A 17 2.02 14.13 -0.95
CA ASP A 17 1.70 15.14 0.07
C ASP A 17 0.20 15.47 0.18
N SER A 18 -0.67 14.78 -0.57
CA SER A 18 -2.09 15.08 -0.57
C SER A 18 -2.81 14.55 0.68
N ALA A 19 -3.95 15.17 1.00
CA ALA A 19 -4.87 14.62 1.99
C ALA A 19 -5.45 13.26 1.55
N GLY A 20 -5.57 13.01 0.24
CA GLY A 20 -6.05 11.75 -0.32
C GLY A 20 -5.11 10.59 0.00
N ALA A 21 -3.80 10.81 -0.13
CA ALA A 21 -2.77 9.81 0.22
C ALA A 21 -2.82 9.41 1.69
N ARG A 22 -3.09 10.35 2.61
CA ARG A 22 -3.29 10.02 4.03
C ARG A 22 -4.47 9.11 4.28
N CYS A 23 -5.60 9.33 3.59
CA CYS A 23 -6.76 8.46 3.68
C CYS A 23 -6.46 7.05 3.13
N ALA A 24 -5.81 6.98 1.96
CA ALA A 24 -5.41 5.72 1.34
C ALA A 24 -4.45 4.92 2.24
N LEU A 25 -3.49 5.58 2.87
CA LEU A 25 -2.55 4.95 3.81
C LEU A 25 -3.28 4.37 5.03
N SER A 26 -4.22 5.11 5.61
CA SER A 26 -5.02 4.65 6.75
C SER A 26 -5.79 3.37 6.41
N TRP A 27 -6.47 3.35 5.25
CA TRP A 27 -7.15 2.16 4.76
C TRP A 27 -6.19 0.99 4.53
N ALA A 28 -5.03 1.25 3.89
CA ALA A 28 -4.07 0.21 3.53
C ALA A 28 -3.48 -0.48 4.76
N ILE A 29 -3.23 0.26 5.84
CA ILE A 29 -2.82 -0.29 7.14
C ILE A 29 -3.87 -1.26 7.68
N GLY A 30 -5.15 -0.86 7.65
CA GLY A 30 -6.26 -1.72 8.07
C GLY A 30 -6.37 -2.99 7.22
N ALA A 31 -6.29 -2.84 5.90
CA ALA A 31 -6.35 -3.95 4.95
C ALA A 31 -5.20 -4.95 5.12
N ALA A 32 -3.97 -4.47 5.31
CA ALA A 32 -2.80 -5.30 5.55
C ALA A 32 -2.91 -6.10 6.85
N ARG A 33 -3.35 -5.45 7.93
CA ARG A 33 -3.59 -6.08 9.24
C ARG A 33 -4.64 -7.18 9.16
N LEU A 34 -5.80 -6.87 8.58
CA LEU A 34 -6.90 -7.82 8.45
C LEU A 34 -6.48 -9.10 7.71
N ARG A 35 -5.62 -8.95 6.70
CA ARG A 35 -5.19 -10.06 5.83
C ARG A 35 -3.89 -10.73 6.29
N ARG A 36 -3.24 -10.21 7.33
CA ARG A 36 -1.89 -10.61 7.77
C ARG A 36 -0.89 -10.60 6.61
N LEU A 37 -0.96 -9.56 5.77
CA LEU A 37 -0.06 -9.39 4.64
C LEU A 37 0.90 -8.22 4.89
N PRO A 38 2.12 -8.28 4.33
CA PRO A 38 3.02 -7.12 4.29
C PRO A 38 2.35 -5.91 3.62
N LEU A 39 2.67 -4.71 4.12
CA LEU A 39 2.29 -3.43 3.51
C LEU A 39 3.52 -2.82 2.83
N LEU A 40 3.41 -2.50 1.55
CA LEU A 40 4.41 -1.74 0.80
C LEU A 40 3.86 -0.33 0.55
N VAL A 41 4.63 0.68 0.95
CA VAL A 41 4.31 2.09 0.73
C VAL A 41 5.25 2.62 -0.35
N ALA A 42 4.69 3.15 -1.44
CA ALA A 42 5.43 3.79 -2.51
C ALA A 42 5.20 5.30 -2.47
N HIS A 43 6.28 6.08 -2.45
CA HIS A 43 6.21 7.54 -2.35
C HIS A 43 6.61 8.20 -3.68
N ALA A 44 6.03 9.37 -3.98
CA ALA A 44 6.24 10.16 -5.17
C ALA A 44 6.54 11.62 -4.82
#